data_AF-A0A7S3U8H4-F1
#
_entry.id   AF-A0A7S3U8H4-F1
#
_cell.length_a   1.000
_cell.length_b   1.000
_cell.length_c   1.000
_cell.angle_alpha   90.00
_cell.angle_beta   90.00
_cell.angle_gamma   90.00
#
_symmetry.space_group_name_H-M   'P 1'
#
loop_
_entity.id
_entity.type
_entity.pdbx_description
1 polymer ?
#
loop_
_entity_poly.entity_id
_entity_poly.type
_entity_poly.pdbx_seq_one_letter_code
_entity_poly.pdbx_strand_id
1 'polypeptide(L)'
;MGDPPAVMKKKFQELILKDKQEKSDAEFKAKQEEEKRKKAVEKRQKMLEKEKKKQLKKLEYIKKKQEAKLEFEKKKKEAEEKGEEAPAEEEPPAEEEEKEADEDEEEDADMEEEPPKVELTNEEKKMTFYKASPPDLTSYALNTAFMKFSCPEKEEGFDEVRSEWAALPKSKEYLKTWIQEKKTTTRIEDLAPGEWFQGKWKEWQKCLQAWHAKQNAFKTAVAKKAADKATKEARKAATVAAKEAKAKAVAAAKEKAKEAGEEAKEEDKMEVEEEEEEEDPEDDADGSASEANDDDDEQ
;
A
#
# COMPACT_ATOMS: atom_id res chain seq x y z
N MET A 1 -38.82 14.09 -32.30
CA MET A 1 -39.60 12.97 -31.72
C MET A 1 -41.07 13.36 -31.67
N GLY A 2 -41.99 12.41 -31.82
CA GLY A 2 -43.42 12.62 -31.54
C GLY A 2 -43.71 12.61 -30.04
N ASP A 3 -44.92 13.00 -29.67
CA ASP A 3 -45.36 13.01 -28.27
C ASP A 3 -45.74 11.59 -27.81
N PRO A 4 -45.18 11.08 -26.71
CA PRO A 4 -45.59 9.78 -26.18
C PRO A 4 -47.06 9.82 -25.73
N PRO A 5 -47.74 8.65 -25.72
CA PRO A 5 -49.11 8.53 -25.25
C PRO A 5 -49.28 9.13 -23.85
N ALA A 6 -50.41 9.78 -23.59
CA ALA A 6 -50.68 10.46 -22.32
C ALA A 6 -50.53 9.54 -21.10
N VAL A 7 -50.84 8.25 -21.26
CA VAL A 7 -50.67 7.22 -20.21
C VAL A 7 -49.20 7.04 -19.84
N MET A 8 -48.30 6.94 -20.84
CA MET A 8 -46.86 6.82 -20.58
C MET A 8 -46.29 8.11 -19.99
N LYS A 9 -46.73 9.28 -20.46
CA LYS A 9 -46.31 10.58 -19.89
C LYS A 9 -46.63 10.68 -18.40
N LYS A 10 -47.83 10.29 -17.99
CA LYS A 10 -48.23 10.27 -16.57
C LYS A 10 -47.35 9.30 -15.77
N LYS A 11 -47.14 8.08 -16.27
CA LYS A 11 -46.28 7.09 -15.62
C LYS A 11 -44.84 7.60 -15.45
N PHE A 12 -44.28 8.26 -16.47
CA PHE A 12 -42.94 8.86 -16.36
C PHE A 12 -42.91 10.00 -15.33
N GLN A 13 -43.92 10.87 -15.31
CA GLN A 13 -44.01 11.94 -14.31
C GLN A 13 -44.11 11.39 -12.89
N GLU A 14 -44.90 10.34 -12.67
CA GLU A 14 -45.00 9.64 -11.37
C GLU A 14 -43.66 9.03 -10.95
N LEU A 15 -42.93 8.38 -11.87
CA LEU A 15 -41.60 7.83 -11.59
C LEU A 15 -40.57 8.92 -11.27
N ILE A 16 -40.55 10.03 -12.03
CA ILE A 16 -39.65 11.16 -11.77
C ILE A 16 -39.92 11.75 -10.39
N LEU A 17 -41.20 11.93 -10.03
CA LEU A 17 -41.59 12.45 -8.73
C LEU A 17 -41.15 11.51 -7.61
N LYS A 18 -41.36 10.20 -7.79
CA LYS A 18 -40.93 9.18 -6.83
C LYS A 18 -39.42 9.20 -6.61
N ASP A 19 -38.63 9.17 -7.68
CA ASP A 19 -37.17 9.23 -7.60
C ASP A 19 -36.67 10.50 -6.92
N LYS A 20 -37.33 11.64 -7.19
CA LYS A 20 -37.01 12.91 -6.55
C LYS A 20 -37.29 12.88 -5.05
N GLN A 21 -38.44 12.33 -4.67
CA GLN A 21 -38.77 12.19 -3.27
C GLN A 21 -37.77 11.26 -2.58
N GLU A 22 -37.46 10.10 -3.18
CA GLU A 22 -36.48 9.16 -2.63
C GLU A 22 -35.08 9.78 -2.49
N LYS A 23 -34.62 10.57 -3.47
CA LYS A 23 -33.34 11.31 -3.37
C LYS A 23 -33.36 12.36 -2.27
N SER A 24 -34.44 13.12 -2.17
CA SER A 24 -34.62 14.14 -1.13
C SER A 24 -34.65 13.51 0.26
N ASP A 25 -35.39 12.41 0.42
CA ASP A 25 -35.49 11.64 1.66
C ASP A 25 -34.14 11.03 2.04
N ALA A 26 -33.39 10.50 1.07
CA ALA A 26 -32.06 9.95 1.28
C ALA A 26 -31.02 11.02 1.68
N GLU A 27 -31.02 12.17 1.01
CA GLU A 27 -30.16 13.31 1.38
C GLU A 27 -30.48 13.85 2.77
N PHE A 28 -31.76 13.91 3.12
CA PHE A 28 -32.22 14.34 4.42
C PHE A 28 -31.80 13.36 5.52
N LYS A 29 -31.99 12.04 5.30
CA LYS A 29 -31.49 11.00 6.22
C LYS A 29 -29.98 11.02 6.37
N ALA A 30 -29.24 11.18 5.27
CA ALA A 30 -27.78 11.29 5.30
C ALA A 30 -27.30 12.51 6.11
N LYS A 31 -27.99 13.65 6.01
CA LYS A 31 -27.70 14.84 6.82
C LYS A 31 -27.96 14.60 8.31
N GLN A 32 -29.09 13.99 8.65
CA GLN A 32 -29.37 13.62 10.04
C GLN A 32 -28.32 12.67 10.61
N GLU A 33 -27.91 11.67 9.83
CA GLU A 33 -26.92 10.69 10.26
C GLU A 33 -25.52 11.31 10.40
N GLU A 34 -25.14 12.23 9.50
CA GLU A 34 -23.91 13.01 9.62
C GLU A 34 -23.91 13.91 10.86
N GLU A 35 -25.04 14.54 11.18
CA GLU A 35 -25.19 15.35 12.39
C GLU A 35 -25.10 14.49 13.66
N LYS A 36 -25.80 13.36 13.72
CA LYS A 36 -25.71 12.38 14.83
C LYS A 36 -24.26 11.88 14.98
N ARG A 37 -23.56 11.61 13.87
CA ARG A 37 -22.15 11.22 13.89
C ARG A 37 -21.23 12.33 14.40
N LYS A 38 -21.46 13.59 14.01
CA LYS A 38 -20.69 14.75 14.53
C LYS A 38 -20.88 14.90 16.04
N LYS A 39 -22.12 14.85 16.53
CA LYS A 39 -22.44 14.88 17.98
C LYS A 39 -21.76 13.73 18.73
N ALA A 40 -21.79 12.51 18.19
CA ALA A 40 -21.12 11.37 18.81
C ALA A 40 -19.59 11.51 18.86
N VAL A 41 -18.97 12.03 17.79
CA VAL A 41 -17.52 12.29 17.76
C VAL A 41 -17.14 13.39 18.75
N GLU A 42 -17.93 14.45 18.86
CA GLU A 42 -17.71 15.53 19.83
C GLU A 42 -17.85 15.02 21.27
N LYS A 43 -18.91 14.26 21.58
CA LYS A 43 -19.08 13.59 22.88
C LYS A 43 -17.87 12.70 23.20
N ARG A 44 -17.39 11.91 22.24
CA ARG A 44 -16.20 11.06 22.41
C ARG A 44 -14.92 11.87 22.64
N GLN A 45 -14.74 13.00 21.94
CA GLN A 45 -13.59 13.88 22.15
C GLN A 45 -13.59 14.50 23.55
N LYS A 46 -14.75 14.98 24.02
CA LYS A 46 -14.91 15.50 25.39
C LYS A 46 -14.58 14.43 26.44
N MET A 47 -15.05 13.19 26.25
CA MET A 47 -14.73 12.07 27.15
C MET A 47 -13.23 11.74 27.18
N LEU A 48 -12.58 11.69 26.00
CA LEU A 48 -11.13 11.44 25.91
C LEU A 48 -10.30 12.59 26.52
N GLU A 49 -10.74 13.84 26.41
CA GLU A 49 -10.08 14.98 27.05
C GLU A 49 -10.22 14.94 28.58
N LYS A 50 -11.44 14.66 29.08
CA LYS A 50 -11.68 14.43 30.51
C LYS A 50 -10.80 13.30 31.04
N GLU A 51 -10.70 12.18 30.32
CA GLU A 51 -9.86 11.05 30.70
C GLU A 51 -8.36 11.40 30.67
N LYS A 52 -7.87 12.08 29.64
CA LYS A 52 -6.48 12.56 29.58
C LYS A 52 -6.15 13.50 30.75
N LYS A 53 -7.06 14.41 31.11
CA LYS A 53 -6.89 15.30 32.26
C LYS A 53 -6.82 14.52 33.57
N LYS A 54 -7.67 13.51 33.76
CA LYS A 54 -7.62 12.60 34.92
C LYS A 54 -6.30 11.80 34.95
N GLN A 55 -5.84 11.29 33.81
CA GLN A 55 -4.56 10.57 33.73
C GLN A 55 -3.35 11.47 34.01
N LEU A 56 -3.33 12.70 33.50
CA LEU A 56 -2.27 13.66 33.79
C LEU A 56 -2.20 14.02 35.28
N LYS A 57 -3.34 14.28 35.93
CA LYS A 57 -3.39 14.52 37.38
C LYS A 57 -2.81 13.32 38.18
N LYS A 58 -3.21 12.09 37.82
CA LYS A 58 -2.68 10.86 38.43
C LYS A 58 -1.17 10.71 38.23
N LEU A 59 -0.66 11.00 37.03
CA LEU A 59 0.78 10.94 36.74
C LEU A 59 1.57 12.01 37.51
N GLU A 60 1.05 13.24 37.62
CA GLU A 60 1.67 14.30 38.43
C GLU A 60 1.71 13.93 39.91
N TYR A 61 0.64 13.35 40.46
CA TYR A 61 0.61 12.86 41.84
C TYR A 61 1.65 11.76 42.07
N ILE A 62 1.73 10.75 41.18
CA ILE A 62 2.74 9.68 41.26
C ILE A 62 4.15 10.25 41.21
N LYS A 63 4.41 11.21 40.31
CA LYS A 63 5.73 11.86 40.19
C LYS A 63 6.10 12.62 41.47
N LYS A 64 5.17 13.39 42.04
CA LYS A 64 5.39 14.12 43.30
C LYS A 64 5.66 13.16 44.46
N LYS A 65 4.95 12.03 44.53
CA LYS A 65 5.16 10.98 45.53
C LYS A 65 6.53 10.31 45.37
N GLN A 66 6.99 10.06 44.14
CA GLN A 66 8.32 9.50 43.87
C GLN A 66 9.45 10.48 44.22
N GLU A 67 9.30 11.77 43.87
CA GLU A 67 10.26 12.81 44.22
C GLU A 67 10.40 12.97 45.74
N ALA A 68 9.28 13.00 46.48
CA ALA A 68 9.29 13.04 47.94
C ALA A 68 9.98 11.82 48.57
N LYS A 69 9.74 10.62 48.04
CA LYS A 69 10.42 9.39 48.50
C LYS A 69 11.93 9.44 48.24
N LEU A 70 12.35 9.88 47.06
CA LEU A 70 13.77 10.02 46.72
C LEU A 70 14.46 11.08 47.60
N GLU A 71 13.79 12.18 47.92
CA GLU A 71 14.32 13.21 48.81
C GLU A 71 14.42 12.71 50.26
N PHE A 72 13.42 11.96 50.73
CA PHE A 72 13.47 11.31 52.04
C PHE A 72 14.62 10.28 52.13
N GLU A 73 14.81 9.45 51.09
CA GLU A 73 15.90 8.47 51.06
C GLU A 73 17.28 9.15 51.02
N LYS A 74 17.42 10.29 50.32
CA LYS A 74 18.64 11.11 50.35
C LYS A 74 18.90 11.69 51.73
N LYS A 75 17.89 12.26 52.39
CA LYS A 75 18.03 12.79 53.77
C LYS A 75 18.35 11.70 54.79
N LYS A 76 17.80 10.50 54.62
CA LYS A 76 18.13 9.33 55.45
C LYS A 76 19.59 8.91 55.29
N LYS A 77 20.10 8.84 54.05
CA LYS A 77 21.52 8.52 53.79
C LYS A 77 22.48 9.58 54.32
N GLU A 78 22.13 10.86 54.23
CA GLU A 78 22.96 11.94 54.78
C GLU A 78 22.96 11.98 56.33
N ALA A 79 21.84 11.64 56.97
CA ALA A 79 21.76 11.51 58.43
C ALA A 79 22.54 10.29 58.97
N GLU A 80 22.53 9.17 58.22
CA GLU A 80 23.30 7.96 58.55
C GLU A 80 24.82 8.20 58.45
N GLU A 81 25.27 9.06 57.52
CA GLU A 81 26.69 9.44 57.38
C GLU A 81 27.16 10.43 58.47
N LYS A 82 26.24 11.21 59.06
CA LYS A 82 26.53 12.16 60.16
C LYS A 82 26.25 11.62 61.57
N GLY A 83 25.68 10.42 61.72
CA GLY A 83 25.47 9.75 63.00
C GLY A 83 24.39 10.38 63.89
N GLU A 84 23.36 11.00 63.30
CA GLU A 84 22.22 11.61 64.01
C GLU A 84 20.91 10.82 63.75
N GLU A 85 19.99 10.81 64.72
CA GLU A 85 18.80 9.95 64.74
C GLU A 85 17.80 10.29 63.61
N ALA A 86 17.32 9.27 62.89
CA ALA A 86 16.60 9.43 61.63
C ALA A 86 15.23 10.14 61.78
N PRO A 87 14.88 11.09 60.89
CA PRO A 87 13.55 11.71 60.88
C PRO A 87 12.48 10.69 60.44
N ALA A 88 11.33 10.71 61.14
CA ALA A 88 10.19 9.86 60.84
C ALA A 88 9.60 10.15 59.45
N GLU A 89 9.23 9.09 58.73
CA GLU A 89 8.58 9.13 57.42
C GLU A 89 7.18 9.73 57.57
N GLU A 90 7.00 10.97 57.11
CA GLU A 90 5.69 11.63 57.08
C GLU A 90 4.96 11.20 55.79
N GLU A 91 3.93 10.36 55.92
CA GLU A 91 3.13 9.89 54.79
C GLU A 91 2.47 11.07 54.05
N PRO A 92 2.57 11.15 52.72
CA PRO A 92 1.83 12.16 51.97
C PRO A 92 0.32 11.87 52.05
N PRO A 93 -0.53 12.93 52.09
CA PRO A 93 -1.97 12.77 52.24
C PRO A 93 -2.56 11.90 51.12
N ALA A 94 -3.46 11.00 51.52
CA ALA A 94 -4.27 10.20 50.63
C ALA A 94 -5.12 11.12 49.74
N GLU A 95 -5.04 10.92 48.43
CA GLU A 95 -5.86 11.61 47.45
C GLU A 95 -7.31 11.13 47.60
N GLU A 96 -8.15 11.98 48.20
CA GLU A 96 -9.58 11.73 48.37
C GLU A 96 -10.25 11.69 46.99
N GLU A 97 -10.83 10.55 46.69
CA GLU A 97 -11.40 10.17 45.41
C GLU A 97 -12.69 10.97 45.16
N GLU A 98 -12.57 12.13 44.52
CA GLU A 98 -13.70 12.97 44.15
C GLU A 98 -14.52 12.27 43.03
N LYS A 99 -15.60 11.62 43.47
CA LYS A 99 -16.75 11.22 42.64
C LYS A 99 -17.36 12.46 41.98
N GLU A 100 -16.82 12.84 40.83
CA GLU A 100 -17.54 13.75 39.93
C GLU A 100 -18.61 12.92 39.20
N ALA A 101 -19.85 13.14 39.62
CA ALA A 101 -21.07 12.58 39.04
C ALA A 101 -21.11 12.86 37.54
N ASP A 102 -21.22 11.76 36.80
CA ASP A 102 -21.53 11.69 35.38
C ASP A 102 -23.04 11.85 35.25
N GLU A 103 -23.50 13.09 35.12
CA GLU A 103 -24.89 13.40 34.78
C GLU A 103 -24.83 14.41 33.62
N ASP A 104 -24.61 13.87 32.42
CA ASP A 104 -24.83 14.57 31.16
C ASP A 104 -25.79 13.70 30.32
N GLU A 105 -26.97 13.49 30.89
CA GLU A 105 -28.15 12.98 30.19
C GLU A 105 -28.78 14.15 29.43
N GLU A 106 -28.07 14.63 28.40
CA GLU A 106 -28.64 15.59 27.46
C GLU A 106 -29.45 14.79 26.43
N GLU A 107 -30.77 14.78 26.67
CA GLU A 107 -31.84 14.26 25.83
C GLU A 107 -31.53 14.46 24.34
N ASP A 108 -31.42 13.35 23.64
CA ASP A 108 -31.42 13.28 22.18
C ASP A 108 -32.83 13.69 21.72
N ALA A 109 -33.05 15.01 21.61
CA ALA A 109 -34.22 15.56 20.96
C ALA A 109 -34.17 15.14 19.49
N ASP A 110 -34.82 14.01 19.24
CA ASP A 110 -35.09 13.43 17.94
C ASP A 110 -35.74 14.52 17.08
N MET A 111 -34.97 15.12 16.18
CA MET A 111 -35.53 15.93 15.10
C MET A 111 -36.19 14.97 14.11
N GLU A 112 -37.37 14.48 14.46
CA GLU A 112 -38.36 13.96 13.51
C GLU A 112 -38.93 15.11 12.67
N GLU A 113 -38.06 15.85 11.98
CA GLU A 113 -38.51 16.70 10.89
C GLU A 113 -38.86 15.78 9.71
N GLU A 114 -40.10 15.87 9.23
CA GLU A 114 -40.53 15.12 8.05
C GLU A 114 -39.76 15.59 6.81
N PRO A 115 -39.37 14.68 5.90
CA PRO A 115 -38.60 15.06 4.73
C PRO A 115 -39.40 16.01 3.82
N PRO A 116 -38.72 16.94 3.12
CA PRO A 116 -39.39 17.92 2.29
C PRO A 116 -40.08 17.23 1.11
N LYS A 117 -41.38 17.50 0.93
CA LYS A 117 -42.18 17.00 -0.18
C LYS A 117 -41.82 17.72 -1.48
N VAL A 118 -41.32 16.99 -2.47
CA VAL A 118 -40.83 17.56 -3.73
C VAL A 118 -41.95 17.60 -4.78
N GLU A 119 -42.11 18.74 -5.45
CA GLU A 119 -43.01 18.89 -6.61
C GLU A 119 -42.24 18.82 -7.95
N LEU A 120 -42.90 18.30 -8.98
CA LEU A 120 -42.35 18.25 -10.34
C LEU A 120 -42.20 19.66 -10.91
N THR A 121 -40.99 19.98 -11.38
CA THR A 121 -40.74 21.26 -12.04
C THR A 121 -41.36 21.28 -13.44
N ASN A 122 -41.56 22.49 -13.99
CA ASN A 122 -42.10 22.66 -15.34
C ASN A 122 -41.19 22.06 -16.44
N GLU A 123 -39.90 21.89 -16.15
CA GLU A 123 -38.93 21.26 -17.05
C GLU A 123 -39.09 19.73 -17.08
N GLU A 124 -39.34 19.12 -15.92
CA GLU A 124 -39.56 17.66 -15.81
C GLU A 124 -40.88 17.24 -16.45
N LYS A 125 -41.91 18.08 -16.35
CA LYS A 125 -43.18 17.85 -17.05
C LYS A 125 -43.03 17.86 -18.58
N LYS A 126 -42.01 18.55 -19.11
CA LYS A 126 -41.69 18.60 -20.55
C LYS A 126 -40.80 17.44 -21.00
N MET A 127 -40.21 16.68 -20.08
CA MET A 127 -39.41 15.51 -20.47
C MET A 127 -40.30 14.46 -21.12
N THR A 128 -39.93 14.04 -22.33
CA THR A 128 -40.66 13.03 -23.09
C THR A 128 -40.31 11.61 -22.67
N PHE A 129 -39.17 11.41 -22.02
CA PHE A 129 -38.70 10.11 -21.55
C PHE A 129 -38.13 10.22 -20.14
N TYR A 130 -38.43 9.23 -19.31
CA TYR A 130 -37.80 9.05 -18.02
C TYR A 130 -36.35 8.58 -18.21
N LYS A 131 -35.41 9.22 -17.53
CA LYS A 131 -33.99 8.83 -17.52
C LYS A 131 -33.72 8.04 -16.23
N ALA A 132 -33.74 6.72 -16.34
CA ALA A 132 -33.41 5.85 -15.22
C ALA A 132 -31.97 6.07 -14.76
N SER A 133 -31.76 6.00 -13.44
CA SER A 133 -30.44 6.02 -12.81
C SER A 133 -30.40 4.88 -11.79
N PRO A 134 -29.57 3.84 -12.00
CA PRO A 134 -28.55 3.69 -13.05
C PRO A 134 -29.15 3.39 -14.46
N PRO A 135 -28.40 3.63 -15.55
CA PRO A 135 -28.82 3.27 -16.90
C PRO A 135 -28.79 1.74 -17.12
N ASP A 136 -29.67 1.23 -17.98
CA ASP A 136 -29.79 -0.21 -18.27
C ASP A 136 -28.55 -0.82 -18.96
N LEU A 137 -27.86 -0.01 -19.75
CA LEU A 137 -26.63 -0.41 -20.43
C LEU A 137 -25.45 0.35 -19.85
N THR A 138 -24.34 -0.37 -19.66
CA THR A 138 -23.07 0.27 -19.33
C THR A 138 -22.64 1.20 -20.47
N SER A 139 -21.92 2.27 -20.15
CA SER A 139 -21.38 3.17 -21.18
C SER A 139 -20.57 2.41 -22.23
N TYR A 140 -19.76 1.43 -21.82
CA TYR A 140 -18.99 0.59 -22.73
C TYR A 140 -19.88 -0.19 -23.72
N ALA A 141 -20.91 -0.89 -23.24
CA ALA A 141 -21.82 -1.65 -24.08
C ALA A 141 -22.60 -0.75 -25.05
N LEU A 142 -23.05 0.42 -24.59
CA LEU A 142 -23.73 1.40 -25.43
C LEU A 142 -22.79 1.95 -26.51
N ASN A 143 -21.57 2.34 -26.14
CA ASN A 143 -20.58 2.98 -27.02
C ASN A 143 -20.07 2.03 -28.13
N THR A 144 -20.07 0.73 -27.89
CA THR A 144 -19.68 -0.28 -28.89
C THR A 144 -20.84 -0.71 -29.79
N ALA A 145 -22.08 -0.64 -29.30
CA ALA A 145 -23.27 -1.13 -30.02
C ALA A 145 -24.06 -0.04 -30.76
N PHE A 146 -24.01 1.23 -30.34
CA PHE A 146 -24.93 2.27 -30.87
C PHE A 146 -24.83 2.50 -32.38
N MET A 147 -23.67 2.24 -33.00
CA MET A 147 -23.50 2.34 -34.44
C MET A 147 -24.25 1.25 -35.23
N LYS A 148 -24.62 0.16 -34.56
CA LYS A 148 -25.34 -0.98 -35.13
C LYS A 148 -26.86 -0.83 -35.01
N PHE A 149 -27.35 0.24 -34.36
CA PHE A 149 -28.79 0.45 -34.19
C PHE A 149 -29.44 0.89 -35.50
N SER A 150 -30.51 0.20 -35.88
CA SER A 150 -31.35 0.50 -37.04
C SER A 150 -32.82 0.50 -36.64
N CYS A 151 -33.67 1.13 -37.45
CA CYS A 151 -35.12 0.94 -37.31
C CYS A 151 -35.54 -0.28 -38.14
N PRO A 152 -36.50 -1.08 -37.66
CA PRO A 152 -36.95 -2.27 -38.39
C PRO A 152 -37.43 -1.96 -39.80
N GLU A 153 -37.10 -2.85 -40.74
CA GLU A 153 -37.51 -2.75 -42.14
C GLU A 153 -38.45 -3.90 -42.54
N LYS A 154 -39.33 -3.68 -43.52
CA LYS A 154 -40.27 -4.72 -43.96
C LYS A 154 -39.57 -5.95 -44.53
N GLU A 155 -38.34 -5.79 -45.01
CA GLU A 155 -37.51 -6.87 -45.55
C GLU A 155 -36.98 -7.82 -44.48
N GLU A 156 -37.04 -7.44 -43.20
CA GLU A 156 -36.60 -8.28 -42.07
C GLU A 156 -37.64 -9.36 -41.69
N GLY A 157 -38.78 -9.42 -42.40
CA GLY A 157 -39.79 -10.48 -42.23
C GLY A 157 -40.88 -10.18 -41.20
N PHE A 158 -41.08 -8.91 -40.81
CA PHE A 158 -42.16 -8.50 -39.92
C PHE A 158 -43.50 -8.37 -40.66
N ASP A 159 -44.57 -9.00 -40.16
CA ASP A 159 -45.92 -8.89 -40.72
C ASP A 159 -46.47 -7.46 -40.68
N GLU A 160 -46.25 -6.72 -39.58
CA GLU A 160 -46.65 -5.33 -39.43
C GLU A 160 -45.70 -4.57 -38.49
N VAL A 161 -45.19 -3.42 -38.92
CA VAL A 161 -44.39 -2.51 -38.08
C VAL A 161 -45.24 -1.30 -37.69
N ARG A 162 -45.75 -1.28 -36.46
CA ARG A 162 -46.50 -0.15 -35.90
C ARG A 162 -45.56 0.76 -35.10
N SER A 163 -45.55 2.05 -35.43
CA SER A 163 -44.81 3.05 -34.66
C SER A 163 -45.76 3.87 -33.79
N GLU A 164 -45.80 3.58 -32.50
CA GLU A 164 -46.78 4.18 -31.57
C GLU A 164 -46.52 5.65 -31.23
N TRP A 165 -45.27 6.11 -31.33
CA TRP A 165 -44.88 7.47 -30.91
C TRP A 165 -44.69 8.46 -32.06
N ALA A 166 -44.05 8.02 -33.14
CA ALA A 166 -43.81 8.84 -34.32
C ALA A 166 -43.76 7.97 -35.56
N ALA A 167 -44.25 8.49 -36.70
CA ALA A 167 -44.18 7.79 -37.97
C ALA A 167 -42.73 7.40 -38.33
N LEU A 168 -42.57 6.25 -38.98
CA LEU A 168 -41.28 5.66 -39.35
C LEU A 168 -40.24 6.65 -39.91
N PRO A 169 -40.57 7.60 -40.83
CA PRO A 169 -39.58 8.53 -41.35
C PRO A 169 -38.97 9.42 -40.27
N LYS A 170 -39.78 9.93 -39.33
CA LYS A 170 -39.32 10.79 -38.22
C LYS A 170 -38.48 10.01 -37.21
N SER A 171 -38.80 8.73 -37.00
CA SER A 171 -38.04 7.85 -36.11
C SER A 171 -36.67 7.52 -36.69
N LYS A 172 -36.58 7.23 -38.00
CA LYS A 172 -35.31 7.02 -38.71
C LYS A 172 -34.42 8.27 -38.67
N GLU A 173 -35.00 9.45 -38.90
CA GLU A 173 -34.26 10.71 -38.81
C GLU A 173 -33.73 10.96 -37.39
N TYR A 174 -34.58 10.77 -36.38
CA TYR A 174 -34.17 10.92 -34.98
C TYR A 174 -33.04 9.97 -34.60
N LEU A 175 -33.14 8.68 -34.96
CA LEU A 175 -32.09 7.70 -34.67
C LEU A 175 -30.77 8.10 -35.34
N LYS A 176 -30.82 8.59 -36.58
CA LYS A 176 -29.64 9.09 -37.29
C LYS A 176 -29.00 10.28 -36.58
N THR A 177 -29.78 11.29 -36.17
CA THR A 177 -29.29 12.43 -35.40
C THR A 177 -28.70 12.00 -34.06
N TRP A 178 -29.37 11.08 -33.35
CA TRP A 178 -28.88 10.54 -32.08
C TRP A 178 -27.57 9.76 -32.24
N ILE A 179 -27.44 8.93 -33.28
CA ILE A 179 -26.18 8.24 -33.61
C ILE A 179 -25.07 9.26 -33.89
N GLN A 180 -25.35 10.34 -34.64
CA GLN A 180 -24.37 11.39 -34.94
C GLN A 180 -23.93 12.16 -33.68
N GLU A 181 -24.87 12.51 -32.81
CA GLU A 181 -24.59 13.14 -31.53
C GLU A 181 -23.73 12.21 -30.66
N LYS A 182 -24.06 10.92 -30.61
CA LYS A 182 -23.26 9.92 -29.91
C LYS A 182 -21.86 9.79 -30.51
N LYS A 183 -21.69 9.73 -31.82
CA LYS A 183 -20.35 9.71 -32.46
C LYS A 183 -19.47 10.89 -32.03
N THR A 184 -20.06 12.07 -31.84
CA THR A 184 -19.33 13.29 -31.45
C THR A 184 -19.03 13.35 -29.95
N THR A 185 -19.95 12.86 -29.11
CA THR A 185 -19.86 12.99 -27.64
C THR A 185 -19.26 11.79 -26.93
N THR A 186 -19.17 10.66 -27.63
CA THR A 186 -18.81 9.37 -27.03
C THR A 186 -17.35 9.06 -27.25
N ARG A 187 -16.68 8.57 -26.19
CA ARG A 187 -15.33 8.05 -26.28
C ARG A 187 -15.32 6.79 -27.15
N ILE A 188 -14.40 6.75 -28.11
CA ILE A 188 -14.15 5.55 -28.91
C ILE A 188 -13.35 4.57 -28.05
N GLU A 189 -13.97 3.46 -27.67
CA GLU A 189 -13.33 2.44 -26.83
C GLU A 189 -12.43 1.49 -27.65
N ASP A 190 -12.76 1.24 -28.92
CA ASP A 190 -12.06 0.27 -29.78
C ASP A 190 -10.92 0.90 -30.62
N LEU A 191 -10.30 1.98 -30.13
CA LEU A 191 -9.18 2.61 -30.84
C LEU A 191 -7.90 1.80 -30.66
N ALA A 192 -7.63 0.90 -31.60
CA ALA A 192 -6.35 0.20 -31.67
C ALA A 192 -5.26 1.13 -32.23
N PRO A 193 -4.03 1.11 -31.67
CA PRO A 193 -2.91 1.79 -32.29
C PRO A 193 -2.66 1.24 -33.69
N GLY A 194 -2.64 2.12 -34.69
CA GLY A 194 -2.42 1.73 -36.08
C GLY A 194 -1.03 1.13 -36.31
N GLU A 195 -0.83 0.47 -37.45
CA GLU A 195 0.41 -0.21 -37.82
C GLU A 195 1.64 0.70 -37.71
N TRP A 196 1.51 1.98 -38.08
CA TRP A 196 2.58 2.97 -37.94
C TRP A 196 3.06 3.12 -36.49
N PHE A 197 2.13 3.23 -35.53
CA PHE A 197 2.48 3.34 -34.12
C PHE A 197 3.12 2.05 -33.61
N GLN A 198 2.55 0.89 -33.98
CA GLN A 198 3.11 -0.40 -33.59
C GLN A 198 4.53 -0.60 -34.14
N GLY A 199 4.79 -0.14 -35.37
CA GLY A 199 6.12 -0.11 -35.97
C GLY A 199 7.10 0.74 -35.15
N LYS A 200 6.72 1.98 -34.84
CA LYS A 200 7.54 2.90 -34.03
C LYS A 200 7.75 2.38 -32.60
N TRP A 201 6.74 1.78 -32.01
CA TRP A 201 6.83 1.14 -30.70
C TRP A 201 7.86 0.01 -30.68
N LYS A 202 7.84 -0.87 -31.69
CA LYS A 202 8.83 -1.95 -31.84
C LYS A 202 10.25 -1.42 -32.05
N GLU A 203 10.42 -0.37 -32.85
CA GLU A 203 11.72 0.30 -33.02
C GLU A 203 12.23 0.89 -31.71
N TRP A 204 11.35 1.56 -30.96
CA TRP A 204 11.68 2.14 -29.66
C TRP A 204 12.09 1.06 -28.64
N GLN A 205 11.32 -0.03 -28.55
CA GLN A 205 11.63 -1.18 -27.68
C GLN A 205 13.01 -1.79 -28.02
N LYS A 206 13.33 -1.96 -29.30
CA LYS A 206 14.66 -2.43 -29.74
C LYS A 206 15.78 -1.48 -29.30
N CYS A 207 15.57 -0.17 -29.45
CA CYS A 207 16.54 0.83 -29.05
C CYS A 207 16.77 0.82 -27.53
N LEU A 208 15.68 0.75 -26.76
CA LEU A 208 15.69 0.69 -25.30
C LEU A 208 16.40 -0.56 -24.78
N GLN A 209 16.12 -1.73 -25.36
CA GLN A 209 16.81 -2.97 -25.01
C GLN A 209 18.30 -2.92 -25.34
N ALA A 210 18.68 -2.32 -26.48
CA ALA A 210 20.08 -2.12 -26.83
C ALA A 210 20.81 -1.20 -25.83
N TRP A 211 20.15 -0.18 -25.29
CA TRP A 211 20.71 0.69 -24.25
C TRP A 211 20.84 -0.03 -22.91
N HIS A 212 19.83 -0.79 -22.48
CA HIS A 212 19.93 -1.60 -21.25
C HIS A 212 21.04 -2.63 -21.34
N ALA A 213 21.19 -3.32 -22.48
CA ALA A 213 22.29 -4.26 -22.71
C ALA A 213 23.66 -3.59 -22.56
N LYS A 214 23.85 -2.40 -23.16
CA LYS A 214 25.10 -1.63 -23.02
C LYS A 214 25.33 -1.17 -21.58
N GLN A 215 24.29 -0.70 -20.89
CA GLN A 215 24.40 -0.28 -19.50
C GLN A 215 24.78 -1.44 -18.58
N ASN A 216 24.13 -2.60 -18.75
CA ASN A 216 24.42 -3.80 -17.98
C ASN A 216 25.81 -4.33 -18.27
N ALA A 217 26.24 -4.36 -19.53
CA ALA A 217 27.61 -4.73 -19.90
C ALA A 217 28.65 -3.82 -19.23
N PHE A 218 28.40 -2.51 -19.17
CA PHE A 218 29.27 -1.57 -18.46
C PHE A 218 29.29 -1.83 -16.95
N LYS A 219 28.13 -2.01 -16.31
CA LYS A 219 28.05 -2.33 -14.88
C LYS A 219 28.80 -3.62 -14.54
N THR A 220 28.61 -4.68 -15.33
CA THR A 220 29.32 -5.96 -15.18
C THR A 220 30.82 -5.80 -15.37
N ALA A 221 31.27 -5.02 -16.36
CA ALA A 221 32.69 -4.77 -16.58
C ALA A 221 33.33 -3.98 -15.42
N VAL A 222 32.62 -3.02 -14.84
CA VAL A 222 33.08 -2.28 -13.65
C VAL A 222 33.16 -3.18 -12.43
N ALA A 223 32.13 -4.00 -12.19
CA ALA A 223 32.11 -4.97 -11.09
C ALA A 223 33.25 -5.99 -11.23
N LYS A 224 33.47 -6.52 -12.43
CA LYS A 224 34.58 -7.44 -12.71
C LYS A 224 35.94 -6.79 -12.46
N LYS A 225 36.17 -5.56 -12.93
CA LYS A 225 37.43 -4.83 -12.67
C LYS A 225 37.65 -4.58 -11.18
N ALA A 226 36.59 -4.29 -10.42
CA ALA A 226 36.69 -4.12 -8.96
C ALA A 226 37.01 -5.45 -8.26
N ALA A 227 36.37 -6.55 -8.67
CA ALA A 227 36.65 -7.90 -8.16
C ALA A 227 38.08 -8.37 -8.51
N ASP A 228 38.53 -8.16 -9.75
CA ASP A 228 39.90 -8.50 -10.20
C ASP A 228 40.96 -7.70 -9.43
N LYS A 229 40.68 -6.43 -9.11
CA LYS A 229 41.56 -5.60 -8.28
C LYS A 229 41.58 -6.11 -6.83
N ALA A 230 40.43 -6.39 -6.24
CA ALA A 230 40.32 -6.90 -4.87
C ALA A 230 41.01 -8.28 -4.70
N THR A 231 40.83 -9.20 -5.65
CA THR A 231 41.49 -10.51 -5.64
C THR A 231 43.01 -10.39 -5.82
N LYS A 232 43.48 -9.48 -6.67
CA LYS A 232 44.93 -9.21 -6.81
C LYS A 232 45.53 -8.60 -5.54
N GLU A 233 44.82 -7.69 -4.87
CA GLU A 233 45.23 -7.12 -3.58
C GLU A 233 45.21 -8.17 -2.47
N ALA A 234 44.18 -9.02 -2.41
CA ALA A 234 44.09 -10.14 -1.47
C ALA A 234 45.22 -11.17 -1.68
N ARG A 235 45.55 -11.52 -2.93
CA ARG A 235 46.68 -12.43 -3.25
C ARG A 235 48.03 -11.83 -2.84
N LYS A 236 48.23 -10.52 -3.05
CA LYS A 236 49.42 -9.81 -2.56
C LYS A 236 49.49 -9.81 -1.03
N ALA A 237 48.39 -9.52 -0.33
CA ALA A 237 48.33 -9.56 1.12
C ALA A 237 48.60 -10.98 1.67
N ALA A 238 48.00 -12.01 1.06
CA ALA A 238 48.20 -13.41 1.45
C ALA A 238 49.65 -13.87 1.24
N THR A 239 50.30 -13.47 0.14
CA THR A 239 51.72 -13.80 -0.09
C THR A 239 52.66 -13.10 0.88
N VAL A 240 52.37 -11.84 1.27
CA VAL A 240 53.13 -11.14 2.31
C VAL A 240 52.93 -11.82 3.67
N ALA A 241 51.68 -12.12 4.04
CA ALA A 241 51.36 -12.81 5.30
C ALA A 241 52.00 -14.21 5.37
N ALA A 242 51.99 -14.97 4.27
CA ALA A 242 52.64 -16.28 4.20
C ALA A 242 54.16 -16.20 4.35
N LYS A 243 54.81 -15.16 3.78
CA LYS A 243 56.25 -14.92 3.97
C LYS A 243 56.57 -14.54 5.42
N GLU A 244 55.77 -13.67 6.04
CA GLU A 244 55.94 -13.32 7.46
C GLU A 244 55.69 -14.51 8.39
N ALA A 245 54.68 -15.33 8.12
CA ALA A 245 54.41 -16.54 8.90
C ALA A 245 55.56 -17.56 8.78
N LYS A 246 56.08 -17.79 7.57
CA LYS A 246 57.27 -18.64 7.37
C LYS A 246 58.50 -18.09 8.09
N ALA A 247 58.73 -16.78 8.04
CA ALA A 247 59.84 -16.15 8.75
C ALA A 247 59.72 -16.30 10.29
N LYS A 248 58.51 -16.13 10.84
CA LYS A 248 58.24 -16.34 12.28
C LYS A 248 58.38 -17.81 12.68
N ALA A 249 57.91 -18.75 11.85
CA ALA A 249 58.06 -20.18 12.12
C ALA A 249 59.54 -20.61 12.12
N VAL A 250 60.34 -20.12 11.16
CA VAL A 250 61.79 -20.37 11.13
C VAL A 250 62.49 -19.75 12.34
N ALA A 251 62.09 -18.55 12.77
CA ALA A 251 62.64 -17.93 13.98
C ALA A 251 62.30 -18.71 15.25
N ALA A 252 61.04 -19.14 15.41
CA ALA A 252 60.60 -19.94 16.55
C ALA A 252 61.26 -21.33 16.58
N ALA A 253 61.44 -21.98 15.42
CA ALA A 253 62.17 -23.24 15.34
C ALA A 253 63.65 -23.10 15.73
N LYS A 254 64.29 -21.98 15.35
CA LYS A 254 65.67 -21.68 15.72
C LYS A 254 65.83 -21.36 17.22
N GLU A 255 64.81 -20.79 17.85
CA GLU A 255 64.80 -20.54 19.30
C GLU A 255 64.56 -21.84 20.09
N LYS A 256 63.61 -22.66 19.67
CA LYS A 256 63.40 -24.00 20.25
C LYS A 256 64.60 -24.93 20.07
N ALA A 257 65.33 -24.84 18.96
CA ALA A 257 66.58 -25.57 18.76
C ALA A 257 67.73 -25.05 19.65
N LYS A 258 67.64 -23.82 20.18
CA LYS A 258 68.57 -23.30 21.18
C LYS A 258 68.19 -23.73 22.61
N GLU A 259 66.90 -23.80 22.95
CA GLU A 259 66.46 -24.34 24.24
C GLU A 259 66.67 -25.87 24.34
N ALA A 260 66.41 -26.63 23.28
CA ALA A 260 66.70 -28.07 23.25
C ALA A 260 68.21 -28.40 23.22
N GLY A 261 69.08 -27.41 22.95
CA GLY A 261 70.53 -27.55 23.04
C GLY A 261 71.09 -27.46 24.46
N GLU A 262 70.27 -27.09 25.46
CA GLU A 262 70.66 -27.04 26.87
C GLU A 262 70.06 -28.20 27.70
N GLU A 263 69.16 -29.00 27.11
CA GLU A 263 68.49 -30.14 27.76
C GLU A 263 68.60 -31.46 26.95
N ALA A 264 69.70 -31.64 26.21
CA ALA A 264 70.04 -32.91 25.55
C ALA A 264 71.52 -33.25 25.80
N LYS A 265 71.83 -33.50 27.07
CA LYS A 265 73.01 -34.25 27.50
C LYS A 265 72.61 -35.37 28.46
N GLU A 266 71.54 -36.10 28.16
CA GLU A 266 71.28 -37.43 28.70
C GLU A 266 70.26 -38.14 27.79
N GLU A 267 70.46 -39.44 27.56
CA GLU A 267 69.62 -40.36 26.77
C GLU A 267 69.80 -40.36 25.24
N ASP A 268 70.94 -40.94 24.86
CA ASP A 268 71.12 -41.78 23.68
C ASP A 268 70.23 -43.06 23.77
N LYS A 269 69.53 -43.40 22.66
CA LYS A 269 69.33 -44.75 22.08
C LYS A 269 67.87 -45.19 21.75
N MET A 270 67.74 -45.79 20.55
CA MET A 270 66.59 -46.46 19.88
C MET A 270 65.64 -45.54 19.10
N GLU A 271 65.22 -45.77 17.85
CA GLU A 271 65.40 -46.86 16.87
C GLU A 271 64.91 -46.34 15.50
N VAL A 272 65.41 -46.94 14.42
CA VAL A 272 65.23 -46.59 13.00
C VAL A 272 64.10 -47.42 12.37
N GLU A 273 63.27 -46.83 11.50
CA GLU A 273 62.71 -47.39 10.23
C GLU A 273 61.76 -46.32 9.62
N GLU A 274 62.06 -45.75 8.45
CA GLU A 274 61.66 -46.20 7.08
C GLU A 274 60.15 -45.95 6.87
N GLU A 275 59.72 -45.03 5.99
CA GLU A 275 59.55 -45.29 4.56
C GLU A 275 59.36 -43.98 3.75
N GLU A 276 59.83 -44.06 2.51
CA GLU A 276 59.97 -43.05 1.44
C GLU A 276 58.71 -42.99 0.54
N GLU A 277 58.78 -42.25 -0.58
CA GLU A 277 57.91 -42.25 -1.78
C GLU A 277 56.98 -41.03 -1.92
N GLU A 278 57.43 -39.97 -2.61
CA GLU A 278 57.31 -39.64 -4.06
C GLU A 278 56.07 -38.77 -4.35
N GLU A 279 56.27 -37.51 -4.76
CA GLU A 279 56.34 -36.97 -6.14
C GLU A 279 54.99 -36.39 -6.63
N ASP A 280 55.11 -35.11 -7.00
CA ASP A 280 54.27 -34.16 -7.78
C ASP A 280 53.87 -34.76 -9.17
N PRO A 281 53.22 -34.08 -10.15
CA PRO A 281 52.18 -33.03 -10.24
C PRO A 281 51.07 -33.36 -11.29
N GLU A 282 50.35 -32.32 -11.76
CA GLU A 282 49.46 -32.17 -12.95
C GLU A 282 47.97 -32.04 -12.59
N ASP A 283 47.32 -30.87 -12.66
CA ASP A 283 47.04 -29.95 -13.78
C ASP A 283 46.02 -30.50 -14.80
N ASP A 284 45.22 -29.59 -15.35
CA ASP A 284 44.07 -29.77 -16.27
C ASP A 284 42.79 -30.39 -15.67
N ALA A 285 41.56 -30.05 -16.08
CA ALA A 285 40.97 -28.95 -16.83
C ALA A 285 39.44 -29.14 -16.74
N ASP A 286 38.72 -28.05 -17.03
CA ASP A 286 37.45 -28.05 -17.77
C ASP A 286 36.14 -28.58 -17.15
N GLY A 287 35.14 -27.68 -17.10
CA GLY A 287 33.85 -27.94 -17.77
C GLY A 287 32.75 -28.71 -17.03
N SER A 288 31.73 -27.99 -16.53
CA SER A 288 30.27 -28.28 -16.68
C SER A 288 29.53 -27.48 -15.62
N ALA A 289 28.77 -26.41 -15.92
CA ALA A 289 27.45 -26.39 -16.58
C ALA A 289 26.35 -27.14 -15.80
N SER A 290 25.17 -26.51 -15.76
CA SER A 290 23.92 -26.81 -15.03
C SER A 290 23.86 -26.22 -13.60
N GLU A 291 22.78 -25.57 -13.13
CA GLU A 291 21.39 -25.60 -13.57
C GLU A 291 20.66 -24.31 -13.16
N ALA A 292 19.72 -23.91 -14.01
CA ALA A 292 18.83 -22.77 -13.86
C ALA A 292 17.77 -23.02 -12.78
N ASN A 293 17.43 -22.00 -11.99
CA ASN A 293 16.11 -21.92 -11.36
C ASN A 293 15.36 -20.75 -12.01
N ASP A 294 14.63 -21.10 -13.07
CA ASP A 294 13.42 -20.43 -13.52
C ASP A 294 12.30 -20.89 -12.56
N ASP A 295 11.77 -19.96 -11.76
CA ASP A 295 10.48 -20.15 -11.08
C ASP A 295 9.53 -19.11 -11.67
N ASP A 296 8.76 -19.63 -12.62
CA ASP A 296 7.63 -19.07 -13.34
C ASP A 296 6.39 -19.22 -12.45
N ASP A 297 5.90 -18.11 -11.88
CA ASP A 297 4.63 -18.07 -11.14
C ASP A 297 3.70 -17.04 -11.81
N GLU A 298 2.99 -17.51 -12.84
CA GLU A 298 1.75 -16.93 -13.35
C GLU A 298 0.67 -18.03 -13.37
N GLN A 299 -0.30 -17.96 -12.45
CA GLN A 299 -1.72 -18.27 -12.68
C GLN A 299 -2.62 -17.31 -11.91
#